data_AF-A0A2M8KIA3-F1
#
_entry.id   AF-A0A2M8KIA3-F1
#
_cell.length_a   1.000
_cell.length_b   1.000
_cell.length_c   1.000
_cell.angle_alpha   90.00
_cell.angle_beta   90.00
_cell.angle_gamma   90.00
#
_symmetry.space_group_name_H-M   'P 1'
#
loop_
_entity.id
_entity.type
_entity.pdbx_description
1 polymer ?
#
loop_
_entity_poly.entity_id
_entity_poly.type
_entity_poly.pdbx_seq_one_letter_code
_entity_poly.pdbx_strand_id
1 'polypeptide(L)'
;MNENRFIQRIKVNSEILGKIAKIDEFKGLWQGSLRLSPQILGRLKAFVIITSTGASTRIEGSKMTDAEVARLLRGLKSHPPKNRDEQEVAGYADLVGRIF
;
A
#
# COMPACT_ATOMS: atom_id res chain seq x y z
N MET A 1 12.73 1.83 32.44
CA MET A 1 12.18 1.74 31.07
C MET A 1 13.26 2.16 30.08
N ASN A 2 13.46 1.39 29.01
CA ASN A 2 14.65 1.37 28.16
C ASN A 2 14.48 2.18 26.85
N GLU A 3 13.94 3.39 26.91
CA GLU A 3 13.80 4.26 25.72
C GLU A 3 15.16 4.55 25.05
N ASN A 4 16.23 4.53 25.84
CA ASN A 4 17.59 4.85 25.39
C ASN A 4 18.18 3.81 24.41
N ARG A 5 17.76 2.54 24.47
CA ARG A 5 18.37 1.46 23.66
C ARG A 5 18.00 1.54 22.18
N PHE A 6 16.82 2.08 21.86
CA PHE A 6 16.32 2.17 20.48
C PHE A 6 16.93 3.37 19.75
N ILE A 7 16.96 4.54 20.42
CA ILE A 7 17.56 5.77 19.88
C ILE A 7 19.06 5.60 19.61
N GLN A 8 19.80 4.90 20.49
CA GLN A 8 21.23 4.64 20.28
C GLN A 8 21.54 3.76 19.05
N ARG A 9 20.59 2.93 18.60
CA ARG A 9 20.76 2.05 17.42
C ARG A 9 20.52 2.78 16.11
N ILE A 10 19.66 3.80 16.10
CA ILE A 10 19.32 4.54 14.90
C ILE A 10 20.29 5.72 14.77
N LYS A 11 21.38 5.48 14.05
CA LYS A 11 22.31 6.55 13.66
C LYS A 11 21.76 7.29 12.46
N VAL A 12 21.10 8.43 12.70
CA VAL A 12 20.67 9.33 11.63
C VAL A 12 21.92 9.97 11.01
N ASN A 13 22.14 9.76 9.72
CA ASN A 13 23.22 10.37 8.96
C ASN A 13 22.67 11.31 7.88
N SER A 14 23.55 12.04 7.21
CA SER A 14 23.15 13.01 6.16
C SER A 14 22.37 12.36 5.01
N GLU A 15 22.62 11.09 4.69
CA GLU A 15 21.86 10.36 3.66
C GLU A 15 20.40 10.14 4.10
N ILE A 16 20.21 9.68 5.35
CA ILE A 16 18.87 9.49 5.93
C ILE A 16 18.13 10.84 6.01
N LEU A 17 18.81 11.90 6.46
CA LEU A 17 18.23 13.25 6.48
C LEU A 17 17.85 13.72 5.07
N GLY A 18 18.68 13.45 4.07
CA GLY A 18 18.38 13.75 2.68
C GLY A 18 17.14 12.99 2.16
N LYS A 19 16.94 11.73 2.56
CA LYS A 19 15.73 10.97 2.23
C LYS A 19 14.49 11.53 2.92
N ILE A 20 14.59 11.87 4.20
CA ILE A 20 13.49 12.49 4.96
C ILE A 20 13.10 13.83 4.32
N ALA A 21 14.07 14.69 4.00
CA ALA A 21 13.81 15.99 3.37
C ALA A 21 13.07 15.85 2.03
N LYS A 22 13.43 14.85 1.20
CA LYS A 22 12.72 14.56 -0.05
C LYS A 22 11.28 14.10 0.18
N ILE A 23 11.04 13.27 1.20
CA ILE A 23 9.69 12.83 1.56
C ILE A 23 8.86 14.03 2.03
N ASP A 24 9.43 14.92 2.83
CA ASP A 24 8.75 16.12 3.32
C ASP A 24 8.45 17.14 2.21
N GLU A 25 9.37 17.35 1.28
CA GLU A 25 9.14 18.18 0.08
C GLU A 25 7.96 17.64 -0.74
N PHE A 26 7.96 16.33 -1.01
CA PHE A 26 6.86 15.69 -1.73
C PHE A 26 5.53 15.78 -0.96
N LYS A 27 5.54 15.59 0.35
CA LYS A 27 4.36 15.75 1.21
C LYS A 27 3.82 17.18 1.14
N GLY A 28 4.69 18.18 1.16
CA GLY A 28 4.31 19.59 0.99
C GLY A 28 3.63 19.86 -0.36
N LEU A 29 4.22 19.35 -1.45
CA LEU A 29 3.63 19.42 -2.78
C LEU A 29 2.28 18.71 -2.85
N TRP A 30 2.16 17.52 -2.25
CA TRP A 30 0.91 16.76 -2.19
C TRP A 30 -0.20 17.52 -1.45
N GLN A 31 0.12 18.12 -0.29
CA GLN A 31 -0.83 18.93 0.48
C GLN A 31 -1.22 20.23 -0.24
N GLY A 32 -0.28 20.84 -0.97
CA GLY A 32 -0.51 22.04 -1.78
C GLY A 32 -1.20 21.77 -3.11
N SER A 33 -1.21 20.51 -3.57
CA SER A 33 -1.91 20.10 -4.79
C SER A 33 -3.41 20.16 -4.56
N LEU A 34 -4.02 21.22 -5.10
CA LEU A 34 -5.44 21.57 -5.00
C LEU A 34 -6.35 20.35 -5.14
N ARG A 35 -7.26 20.20 -4.16
CA ARG A 35 -8.46 19.33 -4.12
C ARG A 35 -8.57 18.37 -5.32
N LEU A 36 -7.90 17.22 -5.21
CA LEU A 36 -8.04 16.13 -6.18
C LEU A 36 -9.53 15.84 -6.40
N SER A 37 -9.93 15.73 -7.66
CA SER A 37 -11.31 15.40 -7.97
C SER A 37 -11.67 14.04 -7.36
N PRO A 38 -12.94 13.83 -6.93
CA PRO A 38 -13.38 12.55 -6.39
C PRO A 38 -13.05 11.36 -7.32
N GLN A 39 -13.05 11.59 -8.64
CA GLN A 39 -12.71 10.59 -9.65
C GLN A 39 -11.22 10.20 -9.59
N ILE A 40 -10.32 11.18 -9.44
CA ILE A 40 -8.88 10.90 -9.30
C ILE A 40 -8.63 10.18 -7.98
N LEU A 41 -9.25 10.63 -6.89
CA LEU A 41 -9.13 9.98 -5.59
C LEU A 41 -9.61 8.53 -5.62
N GLY A 42 -10.74 8.25 -6.29
CA GLY A 42 -11.25 6.89 -6.46
C GLY A 42 -10.28 5.99 -7.25
N ARG A 43 -9.64 6.52 -8.30
CA ARG A 43 -8.61 5.79 -9.07
C ARG A 43 -7.38 5.50 -8.23
N LEU A 44 -6.92 6.48 -7.43
CA LEU A 44 -5.79 6.30 -6.53
C LEU A 44 -6.08 5.27 -5.44
N LYS A 45 -7.28 5.30 -4.84
CA LYS A 45 -7.72 4.31 -3.86
C LYS A 45 -7.71 2.90 -4.46
N ALA A 46 -8.30 2.73 -5.65
CA ALA A 46 -8.28 1.44 -6.35
C ALA A 46 -6.85 0.98 -6.66
N PHE A 47 -5.99 1.88 -7.13
CA PHE A 47 -4.60 1.59 -7.43
C PHE A 47 -3.83 1.14 -6.18
N VAL A 48 -3.98 1.83 -5.05
CA VAL A 48 -3.35 1.46 -3.78
C VAL A 48 -3.84 0.10 -3.28
N ILE A 49 -5.14 -0.17 -3.32
CA ILE A 49 -5.69 -1.47 -2.92
C ILE A 49 -5.07 -2.58 -3.77
N ILE A 50 -5.02 -2.43 -5.09
CA ILE A 50 -4.45 -3.46 -5.99
C ILE A 50 -2.95 -3.65 -5.76
N THR A 51 -2.18 -2.57 -5.81
CA THR A 51 -0.71 -2.63 -5.77
C THR A 51 -0.18 -3.01 -4.40
N SER A 52 -0.79 -2.50 -3.32
CA SER A 52 -0.41 -2.87 -1.95
C SER A 52 -0.74 -4.34 -1.69
N THR A 53 -1.92 -4.80 -2.11
CA THR A 53 -2.31 -6.21 -1.97
C THR A 53 -1.34 -7.12 -2.72
N GLY A 54 -1.14 -6.87 -4.01
CA GLY A 54 -0.24 -7.68 -4.83
C GLY A 54 1.19 -7.68 -4.30
N ALA A 55 1.70 -6.53 -3.84
CA ALA A 55 3.04 -6.44 -3.27
C ALA A 55 3.19 -7.25 -2.00
N SER A 56 2.26 -7.11 -1.05
CA SER A 56 2.32 -7.82 0.23
C SER A 56 2.14 -9.32 0.07
N THR A 57 1.18 -9.77 -0.74
CA THR A 57 0.97 -11.22 -0.92
C THR A 57 2.11 -11.86 -1.71
N ARG A 58 2.78 -11.13 -2.62
CA ARG A 58 3.99 -11.62 -3.31
C ARG A 58 5.18 -11.81 -2.38
N ILE A 59 5.32 -11.00 -1.32
CA ILE A 59 6.35 -11.20 -0.28
C ILE A 59 6.14 -12.56 0.42
N GLU A 60 4.88 -12.95 0.61
CA GLU A 60 4.48 -14.22 1.23
C GLU A 60 4.41 -15.41 0.24
N GLY A 61 4.79 -15.17 -1.03
CA GLY A 61 4.98 -16.22 -2.03
C GLY A 61 3.93 -16.28 -3.13
N SER A 62 2.87 -15.47 -3.08
CA SER A 62 1.88 -15.40 -4.16
C SER A 62 2.54 -15.05 -5.50
N LYS A 63 1.98 -15.56 -6.60
CA LYS A 63 2.47 -15.27 -7.96
C LYS A 63 1.57 -14.33 -8.77
N MET A 64 0.48 -13.86 -8.18
CA MET A 64 -0.46 -12.99 -8.86
C MET A 64 0.16 -11.64 -9.21
N THR A 65 0.02 -11.24 -10.47
CA THR A 65 0.35 -9.89 -10.95
C THR A 65 -0.74 -8.89 -10.54
N ASP A 66 -0.41 -7.60 -10.54
CA ASP A 66 -1.39 -6.54 -10.21
C ASP A 66 -2.62 -6.57 -11.13
N ALA A 67 -2.45 -6.99 -12.39
CA ALA A 67 -3.55 -7.17 -13.34
C ALA A 67 -4.47 -8.34 -12.95
N GLU A 68 -3.90 -9.42 -12.44
CA GLU A 68 -4.64 -10.59 -11.96
C GLU A 68 -5.34 -10.31 -10.64
N VAL A 69 -4.70 -9.58 -9.72
CA VAL A 69 -5.31 -9.03 -8.51
C VAL A 69 -6.52 -8.17 -8.89
N ALA A 70 -6.35 -7.20 -9.80
CA ALA A 70 -7.44 -6.36 -10.25
C ALA A 70 -8.60 -7.17 -10.88
N ARG A 71 -8.29 -8.21 -11.64
CA ARG A 71 -9.30 -9.11 -12.23
C ARG A 71 -10.05 -9.90 -11.16
N LEU A 72 -9.34 -10.46 -10.17
CA LEU A 72 -9.93 -11.17 -9.04
C LEU A 72 -10.88 -10.24 -8.26
N LEU A 73 -10.41 -9.05 -7.86
CA LEU A 73 -11.18 -8.10 -7.06
C LEU A 73 -12.47 -7.65 -7.76
N ARG A 74 -12.44 -7.44 -9.09
CA ARG A 74 -13.65 -7.14 -9.87
C ARG A 74 -14.65 -8.30 -9.88
N GLY A 75 -14.18 -9.54 -9.79
CA GLY A 75 -14.98 -10.76 -9.87
C GLY A 75 -15.49 -11.29 -8.53
N LEU A 76 -15.01 -10.78 -7.39
CA LEU A 76 -15.27 -11.34 -6.05
C LEU A 76 -16.75 -11.55 -5.70
N LYS A 77 -17.64 -10.66 -6.18
CA LYS A 77 -19.09 -10.78 -5.93
C LYS A 77 -19.74 -11.95 -6.66
N SER A 78 -19.18 -12.35 -7.80
CA SER A 78 -19.74 -13.40 -8.65
C SER A 78 -19.00 -14.73 -8.52
N HIS A 79 -17.71 -14.68 -8.16
CA HIS A 79 -16.84 -15.84 -8.09
C HIS A 79 -16.04 -15.79 -6.78
N PRO A 80 -16.33 -16.71 -5.83
CA PRO A 80 -15.54 -16.78 -4.61
C PRO A 80 -14.11 -17.25 -4.92
N PRO A 81 -13.11 -16.78 -4.15
CA PRO A 81 -11.72 -17.24 -4.24
C PRO A 81 -11.60 -18.76 -4.12
N LYS A 82 -10.89 -19.39 -5.05
CA LYS A 82 -10.82 -20.86 -5.15
C LYS A 82 -9.56 -21.47 -4.55
N ASN A 83 -8.45 -20.75 -4.59
CA ASN A 83 -7.16 -21.22 -4.09
C ASN A 83 -6.63 -20.30 -2.98
N ARG A 84 -5.54 -20.72 -2.36
CA ARG A 84 -4.90 -20.00 -1.26
C ARG A 84 -4.50 -18.58 -1.66
N ASP A 85 -3.82 -18.41 -2.79
CA ASP A 85 -3.39 -17.10 -3.29
C ASP A 85 -4.57 -16.14 -3.47
N GLU A 86 -5.66 -16.60 -4.10
CA GLU A 86 -6.86 -15.78 -4.30
C GLU A 86 -7.52 -15.42 -2.96
N GLN A 87 -7.54 -16.35 -2.00
CA GLN A 87 -8.11 -16.09 -0.66
C GLN A 87 -7.26 -15.06 0.11
N GLU A 88 -5.94 -15.17 0.07
CA GLU A 88 -5.02 -14.23 0.72
C GLU A 88 -5.11 -12.84 0.08
N VAL A 89 -5.15 -12.76 -1.26
CA VAL A 89 -5.34 -11.51 -2.00
C VAL A 89 -6.69 -10.88 -1.66
N ALA A 90 -7.77 -11.65 -1.66
CA ALA A 90 -9.10 -11.14 -1.33
C ALA A 90 -9.17 -10.62 0.11
N GLY A 91 -8.61 -11.37 1.06
CA GLY A 91 -8.58 -10.99 2.48
C GLY A 91 -7.74 -9.74 2.74
N TYR A 92 -6.55 -9.65 2.16
CA TYR A 92 -5.70 -8.48 2.30
C TYR A 92 -6.34 -7.24 1.65
N ALA A 93 -6.92 -7.38 0.46
CA ALA A 93 -7.62 -6.29 -0.21
C ALA A 93 -8.83 -5.79 0.59
N ASP A 94 -9.60 -6.69 1.22
CA ASP A 94 -10.71 -6.31 2.11
C ASP A 94 -10.20 -5.51 3.32
N LEU A 95 -9.13 -5.97 3.96
CA LEU A 95 -8.51 -5.26 5.08
C LEU A 95 -8.07 -3.84 4.68
N VAL A 96 -7.31 -3.71 3.60
CA VAL A 96 -6.84 -2.40 3.11
C VAL A 96 -8.03 -1.51 2.73
N GLY A 97 -9.05 -2.09 2.08
CA GLY A 97 -10.26 -1.39 1.70
C GLY A 97 -11.06 -0.82 2.89
N ARG A 98 -10.92 -1.37 4.10
CA ARG A 98 -11.55 -0.86 5.33
C ARG A 98 -10.78 0.27 6.00
N ILE A 99 -9.48 0.37 5.76
CA ILE A 99 -8.63 1.45 6.31
C ILE A 99 -8.91 2.77 5.58
N PHE A 100 -9.25 2.69 4.29
CA PHE A 100 -9.57 3.82 3.42
C PHE A 100 -11.07 4.07 3.29
#